data_AF-A0A918I0G3-F1
#
_entry.id   AF-A0A918I0G3-F1
#
_cell.length_a   1.000
_cell.length_b   1.000
_cell.length_c   1.000
_cell.angle_alpha   90.00
_cell.angle_beta   90.00
_cell.angle_gamma   90.00
#
_symmetry.space_group_name_H-M   'P 1'
#
loop_
_entity.id
_entity.type
_entity.pdbx_description
1 polymer ?
#
loop_
_entity_poly.entity_id
_entity_poly.type
_entity_poly.pdbx_seq_one_letter_code
_entity_poly.pdbx_strand_id
1 'polypeptide(L)' 'MRFTTRLIDQYLTALRTGDELEIARIEAVAADYDAHNPDSRLLDELEALRIPVAA' A
#
# COMPACT_ATOMS: atom_id res chain seq x y z
N MET A 1 6.58 -15.00 0.08
CA MET A 1 6.07 -13.90 -0.78
C MET A 1 4.56 -13.99 -1.09
N ARG A 2 3.69 -14.47 -0.18
CA ARG A 2 2.21 -14.46 -0.41
C ARG A 2 1.48 -13.29 0.28
N PHE A 3 2.13 -12.67 1.27
CA PHE A 3 1.55 -11.59 2.07
C PHE A 3 1.49 -10.28 1.29
N THR A 4 2.61 -9.89 0.66
CA THR A 4 2.75 -8.64 -0.09
C THR A 4 1.81 -8.56 -1.29
N THR A 5 1.65 -9.64 -2.06
CA THR A 5 0.73 -9.67 -3.22
C THR A 5 -0.72 -9.42 -2.81
N ARG A 6 -1.18 -10.04 -1.71
CA ARG A 6 -2.55 -9.85 -1.24
C ARG A 6 -2.79 -8.42 -0.73
N LEU A 7 -1.79 -7.82 -0.09
CA LEU A 7 -1.88 -6.47 0.46
C LEU A 7 -1.90 -5.41 -0.67
N ILE A 8 -1.10 -5.62 -1.73
CA ILE A 8 -1.13 -4.78 -2.94
C ILE A 8 -2.49 -4.88 -3.65
N ASP A 9 -3.05 -6.09 -3.81
CA ASP A 9 -4.36 -6.27 -4.45
C ASP A 9 -5.49 -5.56 -3.68
N GLN A 10 -5.44 -5.61 -2.34
CA GLN A 10 -6.36 -4.90 -1.47
C GLN A 10 -6.20 -3.38 -1.60
N TYR A 11 -4.95 -2.89 -1.65
CA TYR A 11 -4.67 -1.46 -1.82
C TYR A 11 -5.21 -0.93 -3.15
N LEU A 12 -4.94 -1.64 -4.26
CA LEU A 12 -5.46 -1.28 -5.57
C LEU A 12 -6.99 -1.30 -5.62
N THR A 13 -7.63 -2.25 -4.92
CA THR A 13 -9.09 -2.29 -4.82
C THR A 13 -9.62 -1.08 -4.06
N ALA A 14 -9.02 -0.75 -2.91
CA ALA A 14 -9.41 0.39 -2.09
C ALA A 14 -9.23 1.73 -2.85
N LEU A 15 -8.12 1.87 -3.60
CA LEU A 15 -7.91 3.00 -4.50
C LEU A 15 -9.00 3.12 -5.56
N ARG A 16 -9.40 2.01 -6.20
CA ARG A 16 -10.45 2.01 -7.23
C ARG A 16 -11.84 2.32 -6.69
N THR A 17 -12.14 1.92 -5.45
CA THR A 17 -13.44 2.18 -4.82
C THR A 17 -13.48 3.50 -4.05
N GLY A 18 -12.35 4.19 -3.89
CA GLY A 18 -12.24 5.39 -3.05
C GLY A 18 -12.43 5.10 -1.56
N ASP A 19 -12.06 3.90 -1.12
CA ASP A 19 -12.16 3.51 0.29
C ASP A 19 -10.99 4.09 1.09
N GLU A 20 -11.12 5.35 1.49
CA GLU A 20 -10.08 6.09 2.21
C GLU A 20 -9.69 5.45 3.54
N LEU A 21 -10.62 4.74 4.20
CA LEU A 21 -10.35 4.07 5.46
C LEU A 21 -9.45 2.85 5.24
N GLU A 22 -9.74 2.03 4.23
CA GLU A 22 -8.93 0.87 3.91
C GLU A 22 -7.55 1.28 3.36
N ILE A 23 -7.46 2.35 2.56
CA ILE A 23 -6.19 2.96 2.13
C ILE A 23 -5.33 3.31 3.35
N ALA A 24 -5.87 4.10 4.29
CA ALA A 24 -5.14 4.52 5.48
C ALA A 24 -4.70 3.34 6.35
N ARG A 25 -5.55 2.32 6.46
CA ARG A 25 -5.23 1.08 7.20
C ARG A 25 -4.06 0.34 6.56
N ILE A 26 -4.06 0.19 5.24
CA ILE A 26 -3.01 -0.53 4.52
C ILE A 26 -1.69 0.24 4.60
N GLU A 27 -1.72 1.56 4.43
CA GLU A 27 -0.54 2.44 4.58
C GLU A 27 0.04 2.34 5.99
N ALA A 28 -0.79 2.30 7.04
CA ALA A 28 -0.32 2.11 8.41
C ALA A 28 0.36 0.75 8.65
N VAL A 29 -0.18 -0.33 8.06
CA VAL A 29 0.43 -1.66 8.14
C VAL A 29 1.77 -1.69 7.39
N ALA A 30 1.88 -1.03 6.24
CA ALA A 30 3.12 -0.91 5.49
C ALA A 30 4.19 -0.10 6.25
N ALA A 31 3.80 1.01 6.86
CA ALA A 31 4.68 1.83 7.70
C ALA A 31 5.21 1.05 8.91
N ASP A 32 4.35 0.30 9.58
CA ASP A 32 4.76 -0.57 10.69
C ASP A 32 5.72 -1.68 10.22
N TYR A 33 5.45 -2.28 9.06
CA TYR A 33 6.34 -3.28 8.47
C TYR A 33 7.73 -2.70 8.16
N ASP A 34 7.80 -1.53 7.50
CA ASP A 34 9.07 -0.87 7.18
C ASP A 34 9.85 -0.47 8.44
N ALA A 35 9.16 -0.03 9.51
CA ALA A 35 9.80 0.25 10.79
C ALA A 35 10.46 -0.97 11.44
N HIS A 36 9.91 -2.17 11.22
CA HIS A 36 10.45 -3.43 11.74
C HIS A 36 11.40 -4.15 10.77
N ASN A 37 11.46 -3.72 9.50
CA ASN A 37 12.25 -4.35 8.43
C ASN A 37 13.05 -3.26 7.69
N PRO A 38 14.29 -2.96 8.12
CA PRO A 38 15.08 -1.83 7.61
C PRO A 38 15.38 -1.84 6.10
N ASP A 39 15.34 -3.02 5.47
CA ASP A 39 15.55 -3.19 4.03
C ASP A 39 14.25 -3.06 3.21
N SER A 40 13.10 -2.92 3.88
CA SER A 40 11.79 -2.77 3.25
C SER A 40 11.48 -1.30 2.97
N ARG A 41 10.75 -1.06 1.88
CA ARG A 41 10.19 0.25 1.49
C ARG A 41 8.78 0.07 0.96
N LEU A 42 8.00 -0.77 1.64
CA LEU A 42 6.67 -1.16 1.18
C LEU A 42 5.72 0.04 1.13
N LEU A 43 5.84 0.99 2.06
CA LEU A 43 5.03 2.21 2.03
C LEU A 43 5.32 3.04 0.77
N ASP A 44 6.59 3.25 0.44
CA ASP A 44 7.00 3.97 -0.78
C ASP A 44 6.47 3.27 -2.04
N GLU A 45 6.51 1.93 -2.08
CA GLU A 45 5.96 1.13 -3.18
C GLU A 45 4.45 1.31 -3.34
N LEU A 46 3.69 1.38 -2.24
CA LEU A 46 2.25 1.63 -2.27
C LEU A 46 1.95 3.07 -2.71
N GLU A 47 2.66 4.06 -2.17
CA GLU A 47 2.50 5.46 -2.58
C GLU A 47 2.77 5.66 -4.08
N ALA A 48 3.76 4.95 -4.64
CA ALA A 48 4.03 4.97 -6.07
C ALA A 48 2.86 4.44 -6.92
N LEU A 49 2.09 3.48 -6.42
CA LEU A 49 0.89 2.95 -7.09
C LEU A 49 -0.30 3.92 -7.04
N ARG A 50 -0.33 4.82 -6.06
CA ARG A 50 -1.37 5.84 -5.91
C ARG A 50 -1.27 6.96 -6.95
N ILE A 51 -0.10 7.14 -7.57
CA ILE A 51 0.10 8.19 -8.59
C ILE A 51 -0.90 7.92 -9.72
N PRO A 52 -1.88 8.83 -9.94
CA PRO A 52 -2.75 8.70 -11.09
C PRO A 52 -1.85 8.74 -12.33
N VAL A 53 -2.08 7.85 -13.29
CA VAL A 53 -1.59 8.06 -14.66
C VAL A 53 -2.20 9.38 -15.12
N ALA A 54 -1.47 10.46 -14.88
CA ALA A 54 -1.85 11.80 -15.26
C ALA A 54 -1.56 11.93 -16.76
N ALA A 55 -2.65 11.86 -17.53
CA ALA A 55 -2.79 12.23 -18.94
C ALA A 55 -2.11 11.32 -19.99
#